data_AF-A0A2V6UI39-F1
#
_entry.id   AF-A0A2V6UI39-F1
#
_cell.length_a   1.000
_cell.length_b   1.000
_cell.length_c   1.000
_cell.angle_alpha   90.00
_cell.angle_beta   90.00
_cell.angle_gamma   90.00
#
_symmetry.space_group_name_H-M   'P 1'
#
loop_
_entity.id
_entity.type
_entity.pdbx_description
1 polymer ?
#
loop_
_entity_poly.entity_id
_entity_poly.type
_entity_poly.pdbx_seq_one_letter_code
_entity_poly.pdbx_strand_id
1 'polypeptide(L)'
;MRLTLAYDGSAYHGWQIQSNVRTVQGCLVDAAQKVAGDAIRVTGASRTDAGVHALGQVVSLVTTTTLTVASLRAALNALLPPDIRVLDADEVEAPFDARRAARGKRYAYVIDNGEIPMPLTLRYAWHVRGALDLAAMRAGLAALRGRHDFSAFCAAPGRDREPTCTVRSIRVVRGKRLVGIFLSADSFLHHMVRNIVGS
;
A
#
# COMPACT_ATOMS: atom_id res chain seq x y z
N MET A 1 0.05 2.48 -19.82
CA MET A 1 0.72 1.28 -19.27
C MET A 1 0.28 1.04 -17.84
N ARG A 2 0.26 -0.22 -17.41
CA ARG A 2 0.03 -0.65 -16.03
C ARG A 2 1.37 -1.11 -15.46
N LEU A 3 1.74 -0.61 -14.28
CA LEU A 3 2.92 -1.05 -13.55
C LEU A 3 2.50 -1.67 -12.22
N THR A 4 3.26 -2.65 -11.74
CA THR A 4 3.17 -3.15 -10.37
C THR A 4 4.44 -2.80 -9.63
N LEU A 5 4.32 -2.01 -8.56
CA LEU A 5 5.43 -1.53 -7.75
C LEU A 5 5.49 -2.23 -6.39
N ALA A 6 6.71 -2.49 -5.92
CA ALA A 6 6.99 -2.72 -4.51
C ALA A 6 7.91 -1.62 -3.97
N TYR A 7 7.75 -1.26 -2.70
CA TYR A 7 8.62 -0.28 -2.06
C TYR A 7 8.67 -0.41 -0.55
N ASP A 8 9.85 -0.08 0.00
CA ASP A 8 10.02 0.24 1.42
C ASP A 8 9.68 1.72 1.64
N GLY A 9 8.54 1.99 2.28
CA GLY A 9 8.06 3.36 2.51
C GLY A 9 8.78 4.14 3.62
N SER A 10 9.75 3.54 4.33
CA SER A 10 10.35 4.13 5.54
C SER A 10 11.05 5.47 5.31
N ALA A 11 11.63 5.68 4.12
CA ALA A 11 12.33 6.93 3.75
C ALA A 11 11.43 7.96 3.04
N TYR A 12 10.11 7.76 3.04
CA TYR A 12 9.17 8.53 2.22
C TYR A 12 8.01 9.10 3.04
N HIS A 13 7.57 10.30 2.66
CA HIS A 13 6.37 10.95 3.18
C HIS A 13 5.10 10.44 2.46
N GLY A 14 5.07 9.14 2.21
CA GLY A 14 3.97 8.41 1.59
C GLY A 14 4.06 8.33 0.07
N TRP A 15 2.97 7.87 -0.52
CA TRP A 15 2.86 7.71 -1.96
C TRP A 15 2.80 9.05 -2.70
N GLN A 16 1.87 9.92 -2.32
CA GLN A 16 1.43 11.07 -3.12
C GLN A 16 2.47 12.19 -3.11
N ILE A 17 2.77 12.77 -4.29
CA ILE A 17 3.61 13.96 -4.43
C ILE A 17 3.07 15.10 -3.55
N GLN A 18 3.99 15.71 -2.80
CA GLN A 18 3.79 16.84 -1.90
C GLN A 18 5.00 17.78 -2.05
N SER A 19 4.83 19.06 -1.71
CA SER A 19 5.92 20.03 -1.79
C SER A 19 7.04 19.71 -0.78
N ASN A 20 8.29 19.84 -1.22
CA ASN A 20 9.50 19.79 -0.39
C ASN A 20 9.73 18.50 0.41
N VAL A 21 9.07 17.39 0.05
CA VAL A 21 9.28 16.09 0.70
C VAL A 21 9.45 14.98 -0.31
N ARG A 22 10.25 13.98 0.05
CA ARG A 22 10.47 12.80 -0.79
C ARG A 22 9.26 11.86 -0.72
N THR A 23 8.72 11.49 -1.89
CA THR A 23 7.54 10.64 -2.02
C THR A 23 7.78 9.56 -3.07
N VAL A 24 7.08 8.42 -2.97
CA VAL A 24 7.26 7.31 -3.91
C VAL A 24 6.81 7.71 -5.32
N GLN A 25 5.67 8.40 -5.45
CA GLN A 25 5.18 8.88 -6.74
C GLN A 25 6.15 9.90 -7.35
N GLY A 26 6.75 10.79 -6.57
CA GLY A 26 7.75 11.74 -7.05
C GLY A 26 8.94 11.03 -7.67
N CYS A 27 9.54 10.08 -6.96
CA CYS A 27 10.66 9.30 -7.49
C CYS A 27 10.30 8.52 -8.77
N LEU A 28 9.07 7.99 -8.87
CA LEU A 28 8.63 7.32 -10.09
C LEU A 28 8.45 8.28 -11.26
N VAL A 29 7.89 9.48 -11.01
CA VAL A 29 7.75 10.52 -12.05
C VAL A 29 9.13 10.96 -12.53
N ASP A 30 10.05 11.28 -11.62
CA ASP A 30 11.41 11.73 -11.97
C ASP A 30 12.16 10.67 -12.81
N ALA A 31 12.05 9.39 -12.42
CA ALA A 31 12.64 8.29 -13.17
C ALA A 31 11.99 8.13 -14.55
N ALA A 32 10.66 8.20 -14.63
CA ALA A 32 9.94 8.07 -15.89
C ALA A 32 10.24 9.24 -16.84
N GLN A 33 10.40 10.47 -16.34
CA GLN A 33 10.74 11.63 -17.14
C GLN A 33 12.13 11.50 -17.78
N LYS A 34 13.11 11.01 -17.02
CA LYS A 34 14.46 10.73 -17.54
C LYS A 34 14.48 9.66 -18.66
N VAL A 35 13.54 8.71 -18.62
CA VAL A 35 13.47 7.61 -19.59
C VAL A 35 12.63 7.98 -20.83
N ALA A 36 11.56 8.74 -20.64
CA ALA A 36 10.50 8.89 -21.63
C ALA A 36 10.07 10.34 -21.90
N GLY A 37 10.81 11.33 -21.38
CA GLY A 37 10.52 12.76 -21.55
C GLY A 37 9.41 13.26 -20.62
N ASP A 38 8.98 14.51 -20.79
CA ASP A 38 8.18 15.20 -19.76
C ASP A 38 6.67 14.90 -19.78
N ALA A 39 6.17 14.23 -20.82
CA ALA A 39 4.75 13.89 -20.99
C ALA A 39 4.32 12.68 -20.12
N ILE A 40 4.55 12.78 -18.80
CA ILE A 40 4.34 11.69 -17.83
C ILE A 40 3.18 12.00 -16.90
N ARG A 41 2.24 11.06 -16.80
CA ARG A 41 1.21 11.08 -15.75
C ARG A 41 1.17 9.75 -15.02
N VAL A 42 1.34 9.82 -13.70
CA VAL A 42 1.35 8.65 -12.80
C VAL A 42 0.12 8.70 -11.89
N THR A 43 -0.65 7.62 -11.85
CA THR A 43 -1.80 7.45 -10.93
C THR A 43 -1.72 6.10 -10.22
N GLY A 44 -1.58 6.10 -8.89
CA GLY A 44 -1.60 4.87 -8.08
C GLY A 44 -3.00 4.42 -7.72
N ALA A 45 -3.19 3.10 -7.60
CA ALA A 45 -4.44 2.47 -7.17
C ALA A 45 -4.84 2.85 -5.74
N SER A 46 -3.84 3.04 -4.87
CA SER A 46 -4.03 3.57 -3.52
C SER A 46 -3.00 4.64 -3.19
N ARG A 47 -3.38 5.60 -2.36
CA ARG A 47 -2.42 6.38 -1.58
C ARG A 47 -2.00 5.52 -0.37
N THR A 48 -0.74 5.63 0.03
CA THR A 48 -0.20 5.08 1.27
C THR A 48 0.37 6.25 2.07
N ASP A 49 0.23 6.19 3.39
CA ASP A 49 0.72 7.22 4.30
C ASP A 49 2.24 7.13 4.45
N ALA A 50 2.85 8.14 5.09
CA ALA A 50 4.27 8.14 5.39
C ALA A 50 4.70 6.87 6.14
N GLY A 51 5.83 6.28 5.72
CA GLY A 51 6.35 5.04 6.29
C GLY A 51 5.68 3.75 5.81
N VAL A 52 4.52 3.79 5.16
CA VAL A 52 3.79 2.58 4.74
C VAL A 52 4.43 1.95 3.50
N HIS A 53 4.73 0.65 3.58
CA HIS A 53 5.31 -0.14 2.49
C HIS A 53 4.25 -0.64 1.50
N ALA A 54 4.70 -1.11 0.34
CA ALA A 54 3.84 -1.86 -0.59
C ALA A 54 4.58 -3.05 -1.19
N LEU A 55 3.87 -4.16 -1.35
CA LEU A 55 4.35 -5.35 -2.06
C LEU A 55 3.84 -5.42 -3.52
N GLY A 56 2.86 -4.60 -3.88
CA GLY A 56 2.18 -4.67 -5.17
C GLY A 56 1.22 -3.51 -5.40
N GLN A 57 1.71 -2.29 -5.30
CA GLN A 57 0.96 -1.09 -5.67
C GLN A 57 0.80 -1.03 -7.19
N VAL A 58 -0.44 -1.08 -7.68
CA VAL A 58 -0.72 -0.95 -9.12
C VAL A 58 -0.75 0.53 -9.49
N VAL A 59 -0.15 0.86 -10.63
CA VAL A 59 0.03 2.23 -11.10
C VAL A 59 -0.31 2.33 -12.58
N SER A 60 -1.08 3.35 -12.96
CA SER A 60 -1.19 3.80 -14.34
C SER A 60 -0.04 4.75 -14.65
N LEU A 61 0.73 4.43 -15.68
CA LEU A 61 1.70 5.32 -16.29
C LEU A 61 1.21 5.69 -17.70
N VAL A 62 0.95 6.98 -17.92
CA VAL A 62 0.71 7.56 -19.25
C VAL A 62 2.00 8.20 -19.71
N THR A 63 2.41 7.86 -20.92
CA THR A 63 3.65 8.30 -21.57
C THR A 63 3.51 8.16 -23.08
N THR A 64 4.33 8.89 -23.83
CA THR A 64 4.47 8.79 -25.30
C THR A 64 5.71 8.02 -25.72
N THR A 65 6.34 7.27 -24.81
CA THR A 65 7.54 6.48 -25.11
C THR A 65 7.28 5.44 -26.19
N THR A 66 8.30 5.19 -27.01
CA THR A 66 8.34 4.09 -27.99
C THR A 66 9.12 2.88 -27.47
N LEU A 67 9.62 2.95 -26.23
CA LEU A 67 10.31 1.83 -25.61
C LEU A 67 9.37 0.65 -25.42
N THR A 68 9.89 -0.55 -25.61
CA THR A 68 9.18 -1.77 -25.24
C THR A 68 8.89 -1.78 -23.73
N VAL A 69 7.83 -2.48 -23.32
CA VAL A 69 7.47 -2.70 -21.91
C VAL A 69 8.67 -3.18 -21.07
N ALA A 70 9.43 -4.13 -21.61
CA ALA A 70 10.61 -4.69 -20.94
C ALA A 70 11.73 -3.65 -20.79
N SER A 71 12.03 -2.90 -21.85
CA SER A 71 13.04 -1.83 -21.84
C SER A 71 12.67 -0.73 -20.85
N LEU A 72 11.40 -0.29 -20.84
CA LEU A 72 10.91 0.71 -19.89
C LEU A 72 11.05 0.22 -18.44
N ARG A 73 10.61 -1.00 -18.15
CA ARG A 73 10.72 -1.59 -16.80
C ARG A 73 12.18 -1.66 -16.34
N ALA A 74 13.09 -2.09 -17.21
CA ALA A 74 14.52 -2.16 -16.89
C ALA A 74 15.10 -0.76 -16.63
N ALA A 75 14.82 0.21 -17.50
CA ALA A 75 15.29 1.58 -17.38
C ALA A 75 14.76 2.28 -16.10
N LEU A 76 13.48 2.09 -15.78
CA LEU A 76 12.89 2.59 -14.53
C LEU A 76 13.62 2.01 -13.31
N ASN A 77 13.84 0.69 -13.26
CA ASN A 77 14.54 0.06 -12.13
C ASN A 77 16.02 0.46 -12.02
N ALA A 78 16.66 0.84 -13.13
CA ALA A 78 18.04 1.34 -13.12
C ALA A 78 18.15 2.75 -12.51
N LEU A 79 17.10 3.57 -12.63
CA LEU A 79 17.08 4.95 -12.13
C LEU A 79 16.36 5.10 -10.78
N LEU A 80 15.45 4.18 -10.46
CA LEU A 80 14.72 4.23 -9.20
C LEU A 80 15.65 3.95 -8.01
N PRO A 81 15.46 4.67 -6.90
CA PRO A 81 16.06 4.34 -5.62
C PRO A 81 15.92 2.85 -5.26
N PRO A 82 16.88 2.24 -4.54
CA PRO A 82 16.90 0.80 -4.29
C PRO A 82 15.68 0.25 -3.54
N ASP A 83 15.03 1.13 -2.79
CA ASP A 83 13.81 0.93 -2.01
C ASP A 83 12.51 1.06 -2.82
N ILE A 84 12.57 1.29 -4.14
CA ILE A 84 11.41 1.26 -5.05
C ILE A 84 11.73 0.36 -6.25
N ARG A 85 10.85 -0.60 -6.56
CA ARG A 85 11.01 -1.50 -7.71
C ARG A 85 9.74 -1.65 -8.50
N VAL A 86 9.87 -1.60 -9.83
CA VAL A 86 8.84 -2.03 -10.78
C VAL A 86 8.98 -3.55 -10.96
N LEU A 87 8.10 -4.28 -10.28
CA LEU A 87 8.05 -5.74 -10.31
C LEU A 87 7.47 -6.27 -11.61
N ASP A 88 6.55 -5.52 -12.21
CA ASP A 88 5.87 -5.93 -13.43
C ASP A 88 5.37 -4.72 -14.22
N ALA A 89 5.19 -4.89 -15.52
CA ALA A 89 4.72 -3.85 -16.42
C ALA A 89 3.96 -4.47 -17.60
N ASP A 90 2.83 -3.87 -17.98
CA ASP A 90 2.01 -4.28 -19.11
C ASP A 90 1.54 -3.07 -19.92
N GLU A 91 1.39 -3.27 -21.23
CA GLU A 91 0.52 -2.43 -22.04
C GLU A 91 -0.94 -2.72 -21.72
N VAL A 92 -1.74 -1.66 -21.69
CA VAL A 92 -3.17 -1.72 -21.37
C VAL A 92 -3.89 -0.71 -22.24
N GLU A 93 -5.12 -1.04 -22.63
CA GLU A 93 -5.97 -0.15 -23.42
C GLU A 93 -6.18 1.19 -22.71
N ALA A 94 -6.02 2.28 -23.45
CA ALA A 94 -6.23 3.63 -22.94
C ALA A 94 -7.72 4.02 -23.07
N PRO A 95 -8.31 4.72 -22.08
CA PRO A 95 -7.69 5.23 -20.86
C PRO A 95 -7.74 4.24 -19.67
N PHE A 96 -6.57 3.79 -19.19
CA PHE A 96 -6.47 3.00 -17.96
C PHE A 96 -6.15 3.87 -16.73
N ASP A 97 -7.02 3.86 -15.72
CA ASP A 97 -6.82 4.50 -14.42
C ASP A 97 -6.81 3.47 -13.29
N ALA A 98 -5.64 3.22 -12.69
CA ALA A 98 -5.43 2.21 -11.68
C ALA A 98 -6.28 2.44 -10.42
N ARG A 99 -6.61 3.70 -10.10
CA ARG A 99 -7.46 4.04 -8.95
C ARG A 99 -8.91 3.65 -9.21
N ARG A 100 -9.43 3.94 -10.41
CA ARG A 100 -10.82 3.64 -10.79
C ARG A 100 -11.02 2.17 -11.15
N ALA A 101 -10.01 1.53 -11.74
CA ALA A 101 -10.04 0.12 -12.09
C ALA A 101 -9.90 -0.81 -10.88
N ALA A 102 -9.38 -0.32 -9.75
CA ALA A 102 -9.20 -1.11 -8.55
C ALA A 102 -10.54 -1.56 -7.97
N ARG A 103 -10.77 -2.87 -7.93
CA ARG A 103 -11.96 -3.48 -7.31
C ARG A 103 -11.85 -3.63 -5.80
N GLY A 104 -10.71 -3.31 -5.21
CA GLY A 104 -10.42 -3.53 -3.80
C GLY A 104 -8.95 -3.43 -3.48
N LYS A 105 -8.65 -3.47 -2.19
CA LYS A 105 -7.29 -3.40 -1.66
C LYS A 105 -7.06 -4.52 -0.67
N ARG A 106 -5.81 -4.91 -0.50
CA ARG A 106 -5.38 -5.88 0.50
C ARG A 106 -4.25 -5.27 1.32
N TYR A 107 -4.36 -5.35 2.63
CA TYR A 107 -3.34 -4.93 3.56
C TYR A 107 -2.87 -6.12 4.40
N ALA A 108 -1.59 -6.11 4.72
CA ALA A 108 -0.98 -6.97 5.72
C ALA A 108 -0.40 -6.07 6.81
N TYR A 109 -0.82 -6.31 8.04
CA TYR A 109 -0.23 -5.70 9.22
C TYR A 109 0.55 -6.79 9.96
N VAL A 110 1.81 -6.53 10.28
CA VAL A 110 2.67 -7.51 10.96
C VAL A 110 2.99 -6.97 12.34
N ILE A 111 2.76 -7.81 13.34
CA ILE A 111 3.09 -7.54 14.74
C ILE A 111 4.22 -8.48 15.14
N ASP A 112 5.29 -7.93 15.71
CA ASP A 112 6.29 -8.71 16.44
C ASP A 112 5.84 -8.84 17.88
N ASN A 113 5.44 -10.05 18.27
CA ASN A 113 4.98 -10.38 19.60
C ASN A 113 5.97 -11.31 20.32
N GLY A 114 7.27 -11.07 20.11
CA GLY A 114 8.35 -11.58 20.96
C GLY A 114 8.56 -10.69 22.19
N GLU A 115 9.13 -11.26 23.26
CA GLU A 115 9.42 -10.54 24.51
C GLU A 115 10.34 -9.33 24.28
N ILE A 116 11.42 -9.54 23.52
CA ILE A 116 12.39 -8.52 23.13
C ILE A 116 12.20 -8.21 21.64
N PRO A 117 12.13 -6.94 21.20
CA PRO A 117 11.96 -6.60 19.80
C PRO A 117 13.10 -7.15 18.93
N MET A 118 12.78 -7.73 17.77
CA MET A 118 13.79 -8.24 16.84
C MET A 118 14.31 -7.12 15.92
N PRO A 119 15.62 -6.79 15.95
CA PRO A 119 16.18 -5.71 15.13
C PRO A 119 15.90 -5.86 13.63
N LEU A 120 15.88 -7.10 13.13
CA LEU A 120 15.64 -7.41 11.72
C LEU A 120 14.20 -7.15 11.26
N THR A 121 13.23 -7.10 12.17
CA THR A 121 11.82 -6.87 11.83
C THR A 121 11.29 -5.54 12.31
N LEU A 122 12.06 -4.77 13.11
CA LEU A 122 11.66 -3.48 13.68
C LEU A 122 11.07 -2.50 12.65
N ARG A 123 11.61 -2.52 11.43
CA ARG A 123 11.13 -1.63 10.35
C ARG A 123 9.79 -2.07 9.77
N TYR A 124 9.50 -3.37 9.77
CA TYR A 124 8.40 -3.97 9.00
C TYR A 124 7.29 -4.55 9.88
N ALA A 125 7.49 -4.58 11.20
CA ALA A 125 6.56 -5.12 12.17
C ALA A 125 6.46 -4.22 13.39
N TRP A 126 5.24 -4.02 13.88
CA TRP A 126 4.99 -3.31 15.12
C TRP A 126 5.33 -4.22 16.31
N HIS A 127 6.28 -3.84 17.15
CA HIS A 127 6.56 -4.59 18.38
C HIS A 127 5.47 -4.34 19.43
N VAL A 128 4.83 -5.40 19.88
CA VAL A 128 3.82 -5.36 20.95
C VAL A 128 4.27 -6.30 22.08
N ARG A 129 4.47 -5.70 23.26
CA ARG A 129 4.83 -6.41 24.50
C ARG A 129 3.59 -7.10 25.09
N GLY A 130 3.82 -8.19 25.81
CA GLY A 130 2.76 -8.99 26.44
C GLY A 130 2.17 -10.02 25.48
N ALA A 131 1.64 -11.12 26.01
CA ALA A 131 1.05 -12.17 25.18
C ALA A 131 -0.25 -11.67 24.52
N LEU A 132 -0.38 -11.87 23.21
CA LEU A 132 -1.61 -11.59 22.48
C LEU A 132 -2.55 -12.79 22.52
N ASP A 133 -3.81 -12.56 22.91
CA ASP A 133 -4.88 -13.55 22.78
C ASP A 133 -5.39 -13.60 21.34
N LEU A 134 -4.86 -14.55 20.58
CA LEU A 134 -5.24 -14.74 19.17
C LEU A 134 -6.68 -15.23 18.98
N ALA A 135 -7.27 -15.90 19.98
CA ALA A 135 -8.66 -16.33 19.89
C ALA A 135 -9.57 -15.11 20.00
N ALA A 136 -9.33 -14.24 20.98
CA ALA A 136 -10.05 -12.98 21.15
C ALA A 136 -9.87 -12.06 19.93
N MET A 137 -8.64 -11.89 19.43
CA MET A 137 -8.37 -11.09 18.22
C MET A 137 -9.14 -11.63 17.00
N ARG A 138 -9.16 -12.95 16.79
CA ARG A 138 -9.91 -13.56 15.69
C ARG A 138 -11.42 -13.33 15.84
N ALA A 139 -11.96 -13.49 17.05
CA ALA A 139 -13.37 -13.27 17.32
C ALA A 139 -13.78 -11.80 17.06
N GLY A 140 -13.01 -10.84 17.60
CA GLY A 140 -13.27 -9.41 17.39
C GLY A 140 -13.17 -9.00 15.93
N LEU A 141 -12.13 -9.44 15.22
CA LEU A 141 -11.94 -9.13 13.81
C LEU A 141 -12.97 -9.82 12.89
N ALA A 142 -13.46 -11.00 13.25
CA ALA A 142 -14.48 -11.69 12.45
C ALA A 142 -15.78 -10.88 12.34
N ALA A 143 -16.14 -10.13 13.40
CA ALA A 143 -17.33 -9.27 13.41
C ALA A 143 -17.25 -8.12 12.39
N LEU A 144 -16.04 -7.74 11.97
CA LEU A 144 -15.82 -6.66 11.00
C LEU A 144 -16.01 -7.12 9.54
N ARG A 145 -16.23 -8.42 9.27
CA ARG A 145 -16.49 -8.90 7.91
C ARG A 145 -17.87 -8.45 7.43
N GLY A 146 -17.98 -8.02 6.19
CA GLY A 146 -19.23 -7.55 5.58
C GLY A 146 -19.24 -6.05 5.32
N ARG A 147 -20.43 -5.51 5.03
CA ARG A 147 -20.67 -4.08 4.77
C ARG A 147 -21.07 -3.40 6.06
N HIS A 148 -20.23 -2.49 6.55
CA HIS A 148 -20.44 -1.77 7.82
C HIS A 148 -20.03 -0.30 7.70
N ASP A 149 -20.58 0.53 8.58
CA ASP A 149 -20.05 1.86 8.85
C ASP A 149 -18.76 1.73 9.69
N PHE A 150 -17.64 2.19 9.15
CA PHE A 150 -16.32 2.14 9.81
C PHE A 150 -15.85 3.51 10.31
N SER A 151 -16.76 4.47 10.53
CA SER A 151 -16.46 5.81 11.05
C SER A 151 -15.67 5.78 12.36
N ALA A 152 -15.99 4.85 13.26
CA ALA A 152 -15.25 4.63 14.52
C ALA A 152 -13.77 4.31 14.32
N PHE A 153 -13.39 3.79 13.15
CA PHE A 153 -12.01 3.48 12.79
C PHE A 153 -11.39 4.51 11.85
N CYS A 154 -12.04 5.65 11.59
CA CYS A 154 -11.53 6.67 10.69
C CYS A 154 -10.84 7.79 11.48
N ALA A 155 -9.56 8.08 11.20
CA ALA A 155 -8.85 9.14 11.91
C ALA A 155 -9.26 10.56 11.46
N ALA A 156 -9.67 10.72 10.21
CA ALA A 156 -10.21 11.97 9.70
C ALA A 156 -11.26 11.65 8.62
N PRO A 157 -12.55 11.93 8.86
CA PRO A 157 -13.56 11.75 7.84
C PRO A 157 -13.23 12.67 6.66
N GLY A 158 -13.10 12.09 5.47
CA GLY A 158 -13.02 12.89 4.24
C GLY A 158 -14.33 13.64 4.06
N ARG A 159 -14.26 14.90 3.61
CA ARG A 159 -15.45 15.61 3.13
C ARG A 159 -16.07 14.76 2.01
N ASP A 160 -17.36 14.42 2.15
CA ASP A 160 -18.21 13.79 1.13
C ASP A 160 -17.99 12.30 0.80
N ARG A 161 -17.50 11.48 1.75
CA ARG A 161 -17.54 10.00 1.60
C ARG A 161 -18.34 9.32 2.69
N GLU A 162 -19.30 8.50 2.28
CA GLU A 162 -19.97 7.55 3.16
C GLU A 162 -18.90 6.66 3.82
N PRO A 163 -18.86 6.56 5.16
CA PRO A 163 -17.85 5.77 5.88
C PRO A 163 -18.10 4.25 5.77
N THR A 164 -18.97 3.83 4.86
CA THR A 164 -19.31 2.44 4.64
C THR A 164 -18.29 1.75 3.74
N CYS A 165 -17.75 0.63 4.18
CA CYS A 165 -16.85 -0.22 3.39
C CYS A 165 -17.33 -1.67 3.46
N THR A 166 -16.98 -2.48 2.45
CA THR A 166 -17.23 -3.92 2.45
C THR A 166 -15.93 -4.68 2.67
N VAL A 167 -15.71 -5.16 3.89
CA VAL A 167 -14.59 -6.03 4.21
C VAL A 167 -14.91 -7.46 3.78
N ARG A 168 -14.16 -7.95 2.79
CA ARG A 168 -14.38 -9.25 2.15
C ARG A 168 -13.72 -10.40 2.92
N SER A 169 -12.54 -10.15 3.48
CA SER A 169 -11.81 -11.15 4.26
C SER A 169 -10.94 -10.50 5.32
N ILE A 170 -10.87 -11.16 6.47
CA ILE A 170 -9.90 -10.88 7.52
C ILE A 170 -9.30 -12.21 7.95
N ARG A 171 -7.97 -12.28 8.10
CA ARG A 171 -7.27 -13.46 8.59
C ARG A 171 -6.19 -13.07 9.58
N VAL A 172 -6.11 -13.79 10.69
CA VAL A 172 -5.04 -13.65 11.69
C VAL A 172 -4.22 -14.94 11.69
N VAL A 173 -2.95 -14.82 11.33
CA VAL A 173 -2.01 -15.94 11.23
C VAL A 173 -0.89 -15.74 12.24
N ARG A 174 -0.60 -16.79 13.03
CA ARG A 174 0.52 -16.80 13.96
C ARG A 174 1.68 -17.57 13.35
N GLY A 175 2.81 -16.90 13.18
CA GLY A 175 4.13 -17.54 13.09
C GLY A 175 4.74 -17.66 14.49
N LYS A 176 6.02 -18.02 14.58
CA LYS A 176 6.71 -18.16 15.89
C LYS A 176 6.48 -16.94 16.80
N ARG A 177 7.09 -15.82 16.42
CA ARG A 177 6.96 -14.52 17.12
C ARG A 177 6.07 -13.51 16.40
N LEU A 178 5.89 -13.67 15.09
CA LEU A 178 5.13 -12.73 14.28
C LEU A 178 3.65 -13.10 14.23
N VAL A 179 2.78 -12.08 14.30
CA VAL A 179 1.36 -12.19 14.02
C VAL A 179 1.05 -11.37 12.78
N GLY A 180 0.51 -12.01 11.76
CA GLY A 180 0.06 -11.35 10.53
C GLY A 180 -1.44 -11.18 10.53
N ILE A 181 -1.90 -9.93 10.37
CA ILE A 181 -3.31 -9.58 10.18
C ILE A 181 -3.49 -9.16 8.73
N PHE A 182 -4.27 -9.93 7.98
CA PHE A 182 -4.51 -9.70 6.56
C PHE A 182 -5.95 -9.26 6.37
N LEU A 183 -6.16 -8.10 5.74
CA LEU A 183 -7.48 -7.55 5.46
C LEU A 183 -7.65 -7.31 3.98
N SER A 184 -8.82 -7.60 3.44
CA SER A 184 -9.21 -7.20 2.10
C SER A 184 -10.57 -6.55 2.08
N ALA A 185 -10.71 -5.42 1.41
CA ALA A 185 -11.97 -4.70 1.27
C ALA A 185 -12.10 -4.06 -0.12
N ASP A 186 -13.29 -3.58 -0.47
CA ASP A 186 -13.53 -2.73 -1.64
C ASP A 186 -12.79 -1.38 -1.54
N SER A 187 -12.74 -0.81 -0.34
CA SER A 187 -12.02 0.41 -0.01
C SER A 187 -11.68 0.44 1.48
N PHE A 188 -10.88 1.43 1.88
CA PHE A 188 -10.53 1.66 3.27
C PHE A 188 -10.55 3.16 3.54
N LEU A 189 -11.03 3.54 4.72
CA LEU A 189 -10.99 4.92 5.20
C LEU A 189 -9.58 5.31 5.66
N HIS A 190 -9.38 6.60 5.90
CA HIS A 190 -8.11 7.12 6.38
C HIS A 190 -7.74 6.50 7.74
N HIS A 191 -6.56 5.88 7.81
CA HIS A 191 -6.05 5.12 8.96
C HIS A 191 -6.89 3.91 9.40
N MET A 192 -7.93 3.52 8.65
CA MET A 192 -8.86 2.44 9.04
C MET A 192 -8.16 1.16 9.49
N VAL A 193 -7.22 0.65 8.68
CA VAL A 193 -6.49 -0.59 9.02
C VAL A 193 -5.67 -0.44 10.29
N ARG A 194 -5.02 0.72 10.48
CA ARG A 194 -4.19 0.99 11.67
C ARG A 194 -5.04 1.04 12.93
N ASN A 195 -6.20 1.70 12.85
CA ASN A 195 -7.12 1.85 13.96
C ASN A 195 -7.79 0.51 14.32
N ILE A 196 -8.18 -0.30 13.33
CA ILE A 196 -8.69 -1.66 13.54
C ILE A 196 -7.65 -2.52 14.28
N VAL A 197 -6.39 -2.47 13.87
CA VAL A 197 -5.33 -3.30 14.47
C VAL A 197 -4.95 -2.82 15.88
N GLY A 198 -5.11 -1.53 16.17
CA GLY A 198 -4.80 -0.96 17.48
C GLY A 198 -5.92 -1.06 18.52
N SER A 199 -7.13 -1.49 18.13
CA SER A 199 -8.29 -1.68 19.02
C SER A 199 -8.31 -3.08 19.62
#